data_AF-A0A7C2WVJ9-F1
#
_entry.id   AF-A0A7C2WVJ9-F1
#
_cell.length_a   1.000
_cell.length_b   1.000
_cell.length_c   1.000
_cell.angle_alpha   90.00
_cell.angle_beta   90.00
_cell.angle_gamma   90.00
#
_symmetry.space_group_name_H-M   'P 1'
#
loop_
_entity.id
_entity.type
_entity.pdbx_description
1 polymer ?
#
loop_
_entity_poly.entity_id
_entity_poly.type
_entity_poly.pdbx_seq_one_letter_code
_entity_poly.pdbx_strand_id
1 'polypeptide(L)'
;MRRFISKFKKSFRYGEKGFTLIELLVVVAILGVLAAVAIPAVARFIGSGESEAAETELANVLVAVTAAMVEGTAAGMSPVIVTYTAAQLDPTGVTAVNDPQKYLLNPTEYTYTILIDGVTTQGAKA
;
A
#
# COMPACT_ATOMS: atom_id res chain seq x y z
N MET A 1 44.38 -19.56 61.15
CA MET A 1 43.55 -18.36 60.91
C MET A 1 42.89 -18.52 59.54
N ARG A 2 41.59 -18.22 59.42
CA ARG A 2 40.79 -18.20 58.17
C ARG A 2 40.13 -19.52 57.71
N ARG A 3 39.35 -20.13 58.61
CA ARG A 3 37.95 -20.50 58.25
C ARG A 3 37.29 -19.21 57.75
N PHE A 4 36.93 -19.02 56.48
CA PHE A 4 36.01 -17.90 56.13
C PHE A 4 35.34 -17.88 54.76
N ILE A 5 35.26 -18.95 53.97
CA ILE A 5 34.41 -18.91 52.76
C ILE A 5 33.47 -20.09 52.74
N SER A 6 32.57 -20.06 53.73
CA SER A 6 31.28 -20.71 53.67
C SER A 6 30.33 -19.86 52.82
N LYS A 7 29.43 -20.52 52.07
CA LYS A 7 28.09 -20.03 51.71
C LYS A 7 27.96 -19.03 50.55
N PHE A 8 28.37 -19.40 49.33
CA PHE A 8 27.84 -18.73 48.12
C PHE A 8 27.39 -19.67 47.00
N LYS A 9 26.96 -20.89 47.32
CA LYS A 9 26.14 -21.68 46.39
C LYS A 9 24.65 -21.37 46.66
N LYS A 10 24.22 -20.15 46.32
CA LYS A 10 22.81 -19.77 46.35
C LYS A 10 22.11 -20.62 45.27
N SER A 11 21.15 -21.42 45.71
CA SER A 11 20.33 -22.29 44.88
C SER A 11 19.70 -21.50 43.73
N PHE A 12 20.04 -21.87 42.48
CA PHE A 12 19.25 -21.56 41.29
C PHE A 12 18.58 -22.85 40.80
N ARG A 13 17.89 -23.55 41.71
CA ARG A 13 17.20 -24.80 41.36
C ARG A 13 15.86 -24.84 42.05
N TYR A 14 14.88 -24.23 41.40
CA TYR A 14 13.48 -24.65 41.26
C TYR A 14 12.72 -23.47 40.65
N GLY A 15 12.36 -23.59 39.36
CA GLY A 15 11.50 -22.59 38.71
C GLY A 15 11.51 -22.59 37.19
N GLU A 16 12.49 -23.19 36.52
CA GLU A 16 12.47 -23.30 35.06
C GLU A 16 11.58 -24.46 34.65
N LYS A 17 10.25 -24.22 34.64
CA LYS A 17 9.30 -25.04 33.90
C LYS A 17 9.61 -24.83 32.41
N GLY A 18 10.60 -25.57 31.92
CA GLY A 18 10.95 -25.60 30.51
C GLY A 18 9.75 -26.06 29.70
N PHE A 19 9.48 -25.34 28.61
CA PHE A 19 8.48 -25.70 27.61
C PHE A 19 8.73 -27.12 27.14
N THR A 20 7.74 -27.99 27.23
CA THR A 20 7.90 -29.37 26.78
C THR A 20 7.90 -29.42 25.25
N LEU A 21 8.66 -30.35 24.66
CA LEU A 21 8.67 -30.54 23.21
C LEU A 21 7.28 -30.89 22.67
N ILE A 22 6.47 -31.59 23.47
CA ILE A 22 5.10 -31.95 23.10
C ILE A 22 4.18 -30.73 23.08
N GLU A 23 4.33 -29.79 24.02
CA GLU A 23 3.60 -28.51 23.99
C GLU A 23 3.94 -27.73 22.72
N LEU A 24 5.22 -27.71 22.32
CA LEU A 24 5.64 -26.99 21.11
C LEU A 24 5.12 -27.67 19.85
N LEU A 25 5.12 -29.01 19.83
CA LEU A 25 4.60 -29.80 18.72
C LEU A 25 3.10 -29.55 18.47
N VAL A 26 2.28 -29.53 19.53
CA VAL A 26 0.84 -29.28 19.38
C VAL A 26 0.57 -27.85 18.91
N VAL A 27 1.33 -26.86 19.41
CA VAL A 27 1.18 -25.46 18.98
C VAL A 27 1.49 -25.31 17.50
N VAL A 28 2.63 -25.84 17.01
CA VAL A 28 2.96 -25.71 15.59
C VAL A 28 2.03 -26.52 14.69
N ALA A 29 1.47 -27.63 15.19
CA ALA A 29 0.45 -28.38 14.46
C ALA A 29 -0.84 -27.55 14.27
N ILE A 30 -1.32 -26.88 15.31
CA ILE A 30 -2.49 -25.98 15.22
C ILE A 30 -2.17 -24.77 14.33
N LEU A 31 -1.00 -24.13 14.52
CA LEU A 31 -0.57 -23.01 13.67
C LEU A 31 -0.45 -23.42 12.20
N GLY A 32 -0.03 -24.65 11.89
CA GLY A 32 0.01 -25.18 10.53
C GLY A 32 -1.37 -25.26 9.89
N VAL A 33 -2.37 -25.75 10.63
CA VAL A 33 -3.77 -25.80 10.15
C VAL A 33 -4.34 -24.40 9.94
N LEU A 34 -4.10 -23.48 10.89
CA LEU A 34 -4.56 -22.09 10.77
C LEU A 34 -3.89 -21.37 9.59
N ALA A 35 -2.59 -21.53 9.42
CA ALA A 35 -1.83 -20.92 8.33
C ALA A 35 -2.32 -21.40 6.96
N ALA A 36 -2.66 -22.69 6.82
CA ALA A 36 -3.16 -23.25 5.57
C ALA A 36 -4.45 -22.57 5.05
N VAL A 37 -5.30 -22.07 5.95
CA VAL A 37 -6.54 -21.35 5.59
C VAL A 37 -6.33 -19.83 5.56
N ALA A 38 -5.57 -19.30 6.53
CA ALA A 38 -5.39 -17.86 6.68
C ALA A 38 -4.55 -17.24 5.55
N ILE A 39 -3.47 -17.90 5.14
CA ILE A 39 -2.57 -17.37 4.10
C ILE A 39 -3.30 -17.12 2.77
N PRO A 40 -4.02 -18.09 2.16
CA PRO A 40 -4.72 -17.83 0.91
C PRO A 40 -5.85 -16.81 1.07
N ALA A 41 -6.52 -16.77 2.22
CA ALA A 41 -7.57 -15.79 2.48
C ALA A 41 -7.01 -14.36 2.50
N VAL A 42 -5.91 -14.13 3.21
CA VAL A 42 -5.24 -12.82 3.28
C VAL A 42 -4.66 -12.41 1.93
N ALA A 43 -4.03 -13.33 1.20
CA ALA A 43 -3.50 -13.05 -0.13
C ALA A 43 -4.60 -12.57 -1.10
N ARG A 44 -5.78 -13.20 -1.06
CA ARG A 44 -6.94 -12.77 -1.85
C ARG A 44 -7.46 -11.40 -1.42
N PHE A 45 -7.52 -11.14 -0.11
CA PHE A 45 -7.98 -9.86 0.43
C PHE A 45 -7.07 -8.69 0.03
N ILE A 46 -5.74 -8.89 0.07
CA ILE A 46 -4.77 -7.89 -0.40
C ILE A 46 -4.96 -7.65 -1.89
N GLY A 47 -5.05 -8.71 -2.71
CA GLY A 47 -5.25 -8.57 -4.15
C GLY A 47 -6.55 -7.84 -4.53
N SER A 48 -7.67 -8.08 -3.82
CA SER A 48 -8.89 -7.31 -4.03
C SER A 48 -8.76 -5.85 -3.60
N GLY A 49 -8.06 -5.60 -2.49
CA GLY A 49 -7.78 -4.23 -2.03
C GLY A 49 -6.93 -3.45 -3.03
N GLU A 50 -5.96 -4.09 -3.67
CA GLU A 50 -5.16 -3.46 -4.74
C GLU A 50 -6.01 -3.10 -5.96
N SER A 51 -6.94 -3.97 -6.38
CA SER A 51 -7.86 -3.65 -7.48
C SER A 51 -8.85 -2.54 -7.12
N GLU A 52 -9.41 -2.56 -5.91
CA GLU A 52 -10.33 -1.51 -5.45
C GLU A 52 -9.63 -0.15 -5.33
N ALA A 53 -8.36 -0.16 -4.87
CA ALA A 53 -7.52 1.04 -4.85
C ALA A 53 -7.26 1.57 -6.27
N ALA A 54 -6.97 0.69 -7.23
CA ALA A 54 -6.78 1.07 -8.63
C ALA A 54 -8.04 1.71 -9.23
N GLU A 55 -9.21 1.13 -9.00
CA GLU A 55 -10.49 1.66 -9.48
C GLU A 55 -10.83 3.01 -8.84
N THR A 56 -10.60 3.14 -7.53
CA THR A 56 -10.82 4.40 -6.80
C THR A 56 -9.89 5.50 -7.29
N GLU A 57 -8.63 5.17 -7.55
CA GLU A 57 -7.67 6.12 -8.10
C GLU A 57 -8.06 6.57 -9.52
N LEU A 58 -8.47 5.65 -10.38
CA LEU A 58 -8.97 5.97 -11.72
C LEU A 58 -10.16 6.93 -11.66
N ALA A 59 -11.10 6.71 -10.74
CA ALA A 59 -12.24 7.61 -10.56
C ALA A 59 -11.80 9.03 -10.15
N ASN A 60 -10.83 9.13 -9.23
CA ASN A 60 -10.26 10.41 -8.81
C ASN A 60 -9.56 11.14 -9.98
N VAL A 61 -8.78 10.41 -10.78
CA VAL A 61 -8.12 10.97 -11.98
C VAL A 61 -9.16 11.44 -13.00
N LEU A 62 -10.24 10.68 -13.23
CA LEU A 62 -11.29 11.09 -14.15
C LEU A 62 -11.97 12.40 -13.72
N VAL A 63 -12.26 12.56 -12.42
CA VAL A 63 -12.78 13.82 -11.88
C VAL A 63 -11.78 14.96 -12.11
N ALA A 64 -10.50 14.72 -11.87
CA ALA A 64 -9.45 15.72 -12.10
C ALA A 64 -9.30 16.12 -13.57
N VAL A 65 -9.36 15.15 -14.48
CA VAL A 65 -9.32 15.36 -15.94
C VAL A 65 -10.54 16.16 -16.39
N THR A 66 -11.75 15.80 -15.95
CA THR A 66 -12.96 16.53 -16.33
C THR A 66 -12.92 17.98 -15.86
N ALA A 67 -12.45 18.25 -14.63
CA ALA A 67 -12.27 19.60 -14.12
C ALA A 67 -11.27 20.41 -14.96
N ALA A 68 -10.11 19.81 -15.28
CA ALA A 68 -9.10 20.45 -16.12
C ALA A 68 -9.59 20.75 -17.54
N MET A 69 -10.40 19.86 -18.12
CA MET A 69 -10.99 20.07 -19.46
C MET A 69 -12.04 21.18 -19.46
N VAL A 70 -12.88 21.28 -18.42
CA VAL A 70 -13.87 22.35 -18.28
C VAL A 70 -13.17 23.70 -18.18
N GLU A 71 -12.11 23.80 -17.36
CA GLU A 71 -11.36 25.04 -17.19
C GLU A 71 -10.59 25.42 -18.46
N GLY A 72 -9.94 24.45 -19.12
CA GLY A 72 -9.24 24.68 -20.39
C GLY A 72 -10.18 25.16 -21.51
N THR A 73 -11.39 24.57 -21.59
CA THR A 73 -12.42 24.99 -22.56
C THR A 73 -12.89 26.41 -22.27
N ALA A 74 -13.14 26.75 -20.99
CA ALA A 74 -13.53 28.11 -20.59
C ALA A 74 -12.44 29.16 -20.89
N ALA A 75 -11.17 28.77 -20.86
CA ALA A 75 -10.02 29.61 -21.22
C ALA A 75 -9.78 29.70 -22.74
N GLY A 76 -10.59 29.06 -23.59
CA GLY A 76 -10.44 29.07 -25.05
C GLY A 76 -9.21 28.29 -25.55
N MET A 77 -8.66 27.39 -24.72
CA MET A 77 -7.52 26.55 -25.10
C MET A 77 -7.99 25.44 -26.05
N SER A 78 -7.25 25.22 -27.14
CA SER A 78 -7.48 24.06 -28.01
C SER A 78 -7.01 22.80 -27.28
N PRO A 79 -7.75 21.68 -27.32
CA PRO A 79 -7.36 20.50 -26.60
C PRO A 79 -6.07 19.93 -27.19
N VAL A 80 -5.04 19.81 -26.36
CA VAL A 80 -3.73 19.26 -26.74
C VAL A 80 -3.74 17.75 -26.45
N ILE A 81 -3.22 16.92 -27.37
CA ILE A 81 -2.93 15.50 -27.06
C ILE A 81 -1.80 15.51 -26.06
N VAL A 82 -2.13 15.50 -24.77
CA VAL A 82 -1.15 15.31 -23.72
C VAL A 82 -1.19 13.83 -23.35
N THR A 83 -0.35 13.05 -24.03
CA THR A 83 0.01 11.75 -23.48
C THR A 83 0.82 12.03 -22.23
N TYR A 84 0.17 11.98 -21.06
CA TYR A 84 0.87 11.86 -19.80
C TYR A 84 1.49 10.46 -19.76
N THR A 85 2.62 10.24 -20.41
CA THR A 85 3.42 9.04 -20.14
C THR A 85 3.91 9.21 -18.70
N ALA A 86 3.39 8.40 -17.79
CA ALA A 86 3.55 8.63 -16.36
C ALA A 86 5.01 8.85 -15.92
N ALA A 87 5.35 10.12 -15.78
CA ALA A 87 5.97 10.58 -14.57
C ALA A 87 4.80 11.00 -13.67
N GLN A 88 4.71 10.38 -12.50
CA GLN A 88 3.64 10.46 -11.51
C GLN A 88 2.79 11.74 -11.59
N LEU A 89 1.46 11.61 -11.69
CA LEU A 89 0.58 12.76 -11.50
C LEU A 89 0.66 13.18 -10.02
N ASP A 90 1.60 14.07 -9.72
CA ASP A 90 1.86 14.64 -8.40
C ASP A 90 1.27 16.06 -8.33
N PRO A 91 0.40 16.36 -7.36
CA PRO A 91 -0.18 17.70 -7.18
C PRO A 91 0.85 18.80 -6.86
N THR A 92 2.10 18.44 -6.55
CA THR A 92 3.13 19.38 -6.06
C THR A 92 3.79 20.21 -7.18
N GLY A 93 3.53 19.92 -8.46
CA GLY A 93 4.22 20.53 -9.62
C GLY A 93 3.38 21.44 -10.54
N VAL A 94 2.15 21.79 -10.14
CA VAL A 94 1.14 22.33 -11.06
C VAL A 94 1.39 23.80 -11.44
N THR A 95 1.62 24.06 -12.73
CA THR A 95 1.75 25.44 -13.27
C THR A 95 0.72 25.80 -14.34
N ALA A 96 0.01 24.83 -14.93
CA ALA A 96 -0.95 25.07 -16.00
C ALA A 96 -2.40 24.98 -15.51
N VAL A 97 -3.25 25.84 -16.06
CA VAL A 97 -4.67 25.97 -15.70
C VAL A 97 -5.47 24.72 -16.11
N ASN A 98 -5.10 24.10 -17.23
CA ASN A 98 -5.74 22.92 -17.81
C ASN A 98 -5.02 21.60 -17.46
N ASP A 99 -4.30 21.55 -16.33
CA ASP A 99 -3.60 20.34 -15.90
C ASP A 99 -4.43 19.53 -14.89
N PRO A 100 -4.73 18.24 -15.16
CA PRO A 100 -5.39 17.35 -14.20
C PRO A 100 -4.68 17.28 -12.85
N GLN A 101 -3.35 17.43 -12.79
CA GLN A 101 -2.58 17.42 -11.53
C GLN A 101 -3.08 18.47 -10.53
N LYS A 102 -3.64 19.60 -11.01
CA LYS A 102 -4.24 20.66 -10.19
C LYS A 102 -5.35 20.16 -9.28
N TYR A 103 -6.08 19.16 -9.74
CA TYR A 103 -7.31 18.67 -9.14
C TYR A 103 -7.12 17.35 -8.39
N LEU A 104 -5.89 16.83 -8.37
CA LEU A 104 -5.55 15.67 -7.58
C LEU A 104 -5.24 16.08 -6.14
N LEU A 105 -5.74 15.29 -5.20
CA LEU A 105 -5.47 15.48 -3.77
C LEU A 105 -4.20 14.76 -3.32
N ASN A 106 -3.89 13.64 -3.98
CA ASN A 106 -2.78 12.77 -3.66
C ASN A 106 -2.04 12.37 -4.95
N PRO A 107 -0.75 12.03 -4.86
CA PRO A 107 -0.03 11.38 -5.95
C PRO A 107 -0.69 10.05 -6.35
N THR A 108 -0.52 9.67 -7.61
CA THR A 108 -1.03 8.42 -8.18
C THR A 108 -0.01 7.29 -8.09
N GLU A 109 -0.46 6.08 -7.76
CA GLU A 109 0.35 4.85 -7.82
C GLU A 109 0.39 4.25 -9.24
N TYR A 110 -0.60 4.55 -10.08
CA TYR A 110 -0.69 4.01 -11.44
C TYR A 110 -0.32 5.04 -12.51
N THR A 111 0.02 4.51 -13.67
CA THR A 111 0.26 5.31 -14.87
C THR A 111 -1.05 5.61 -15.61
N TYR A 112 -1.21 6.79 -16.23
CA TYR A 112 -2.46 7.16 -16.91
C TYR A 112 -2.22 7.82 -18.27
N THR A 113 -2.85 7.30 -19.32
CA THR A 113 -2.91 7.98 -20.62
C THR A 113 -4.23 8.71 -20.75
N ILE A 114 -4.17 10.03 -20.94
CA ILE A 114 -5.35 10.89 -21.10
C ILE A 114 -5.37 11.40 -22.54
N LEU A 115 -6.51 11.26 -23.21
CA LEU A 115 -6.72 11.71 -24.58
C LEU A 115 -7.45 13.07 -24.62
N ILE A 116 -7.44 13.72 -25.78
CA ILE A 116 -8.06 15.03 -26.05
C ILE A 116 -9.55 15.07 -25.70
N ASP A 117 -10.24 13.95 -25.86
CA ASP A 117 -11.67 13.78 -25.63
C ASP A 117 -11.98 13.44 -24.15
N GLY A 118 -10.97 13.43 -23.28
CA GLY A 118 -11.10 13.08 -21.87
C GLY A 118 -11.05 11.58 -21.60
N VAL A 119 -10.90 10.74 -22.64
CA VAL A 119 -10.75 9.31 -22.44
C VAL A 119 -9.47 9.06 -21.66
N THR A 120 -9.63 8.49 -20.48
CA THR A 120 -8.56 8.21 -19.52
C THR A 120 -8.37 6.71 -19.41
N THR A 121 -7.17 6.22 -19.68
CA THR A 121 -6.80 4.80 -19.60
C THR A 121 -5.75 4.60 -18.52
N GLN A 122 -6.02 3.73 -17.56
CA GLN A 122 -5.07 3.31 -16.54
C GLN A 122 -4.08 2.28 -17.12
N GLY A 123 -2.79 2.45 -16.81
CA GLY A 123 -1.71 1.55 -17.17
C GLY A 123 -1.18 0.76 -15.98
N ALA A 124 0.09 0.34 -16.04
CA ALA A 124 0.72 -0.41 -14.96
C ALA A 124 0.91 0.45 -13.70
N LYS A 125 1.06 -0.22 -12.55
CA LYS A 125 1.56 0.39 -11.32
C LYS A 125 2.99 0.88 -11.53
N ALA A 126 3.28 2.11 -11.11
CA ALA A 126 4.58 2.77 -11.25
C ALA A 126 5.63 2.24 -10.26
#